data_AF-A0A933B0H4-F1
#
_entry.id   AF-A0A933B0H4-F1
#
_cell.length_a   1.000
_cell.length_b   1.000
_cell.length_c   1.000
_cell.angle_alpha   90.00
_cell.angle_beta   90.00
_cell.angle_gamma   90.00
#
_symmetry.space_group_name_H-M   'P 1'
#
loop_
_entity.id
_entity.type
_entity.pdbx_description
1 polymer ?
#
loop_
_entity_poly.entity_id
_entity_poly.type
_entity_poly.pdbx_seq_one_letter_code
_entity_poly.pdbx_strand_id
1 'polypeptide(L)'
;MSYARCVLGRVSLLVAGLGLAAAAPAEATIDNLKSYKQAYPGKDPKAYSCKVCHQGAIGKKGDLNAYGAALQKLATPIDSKKLKPEDYKAVETVDADEDGASNLDEITAGTDPSDPASAPEGTKQEGQGDKGTTGTGTEEVKPQSRAPDGSSALRAYLEQLVTPSAWADAPPASEESEPQPAASEPPKAAYVGAETCAACHAQQFKEFQQSTHARISVPGEDAKWQGCEMCHGPGSLH
;
A
#
# COMPACT_ATOMS: atom_id res chain seq x y z
N MET A 1 -15.82 90.08 14.85
CA MET A 1 -15.35 88.80 15.44
C MET A 1 -16.46 87.77 15.37
N SER A 2 -16.36 86.82 14.43
CA SER A 2 -17.04 85.52 14.47
C SER A 2 -16.36 84.64 13.41
N TYR A 3 -15.59 83.67 13.90
CA TYR A 3 -14.78 82.77 13.08
C TYR A 3 -15.65 81.64 12.52
N ALA A 4 -15.67 81.53 11.19
CA ALA A 4 -16.24 80.38 10.48
C ALA A 4 -15.35 79.15 10.69
N ARG A 5 -15.90 78.09 11.30
CA ARG A 5 -15.26 76.78 11.41
C ARG A 5 -15.38 76.07 10.06
N CYS A 6 -14.27 75.99 9.33
CA CYS A 6 -14.14 75.17 8.13
C CYS A 6 -13.92 73.71 8.56
N VAL A 7 -14.88 72.85 8.25
CA VAL A 7 -14.85 71.41 8.53
C VAL A 7 -13.92 70.74 7.52
N LEU A 8 -12.72 70.34 7.96
CA LEU A 8 -11.81 69.50 7.20
C LEU A 8 -12.40 68.07 7.11
N GLY A 9 -12.93 67.74 5.93
CA GLY A 9 -13.37 66.40 5.59
C GLY A 9 -12.20 65.41 5.58
N ARG A 10 -12.28 64.39 6.43
CA ARG A 10 -11.37 63.24 6.41
C ARG A 10 -11.77 62.32 5.26
N VAL A 11 -11.01 62.37 4.17
CA VAL A 11 -11.04 61.33 3.13
C VAL A 11 -10.41 60.07 3.73
N SER A 12 -11.25 59.15 4.19
CA SER A 12 -10.80 57.83 4.62
C SER A 12 -10.57 56.97 3.38
N LEU A 13 -9.29 56.73 3.07
CA LEU A 13 -8.84 55.83 2.04
C LEU A 13 -9.00 54.40 2.56
N LEU A 14 -10.14 53.76 2.27
CA LEU A 14 -10.34 52.33 2.49
C LEU A 14 -9.56 51.56 1.43
N VAL A 15 -8.34 51.13 1.78
CA VAL A 15 -7.60 50.12 1.01
C VAL A 15 -8.23 48.77 1.33
N ALA A 16 -9.15 48.32 0.46
CA ALA A 16 -9.63 46.95 0.43
C ALA A 16 -8.49 46.07 -0.11
N GLY A 17 -7.59 45.63 0.79
CA GLY A 17 -6.62 44.60 0.50
C GLY A 17 -7.33 43.26 0.35
N LEU A 18 -7.52 42.83 -0.90
CA LEU A 18 -7.97 41.48 -1.26
C LEU A 18 -6.93 40.48 -0.73
N GLY A 19 -7.21 39.86 0.42
CA GLY A 19 -6.39 38.77 0.93
C GLY A 19 -6.52 37.57 -0.01
N LEU A 20 -5.47 37.24 -0.76
CA LEU A 20 -5.35 35.91 -1.37
C LEU A 20 -5.21 34.89 -0.22
N ALA A 21 -6.31 34.24 0.14
CA ALA A 21 -6.26 33.03 0.93
C ALA A 21 -5.64 31.94 0.06
N ALA A 22 -4.38 31.58 0.32
CA ALA A 22 -3.79 30.40 -0.25
C ALA A 22 -4.56 29.18 0.26
N ALA A 23 -5.25 28.47 -0.63
CA ALA A 23 -5.94 27.22 -0.30
C ALA A 23 -4.93 26.22 0.28
N ALA A 24 -5.22 25.69 1.47
CA ALA A 24 -4.38 24.65 2.07
C ALA A 24 -4.48 23.38 1.20
N PRO A 25 -3.33 22.75 0.85
CA PRO A 25 -3.34 21.55 0.02
C PRO A 25 -4.15 20.44 0.71
N ALA A 26 -5.01 19.75 -0.05
CA ALA A 26 -5.66 18.54 0.44
C ALA A 26 -4.64 17.51 0.89
N GLU A 27 -4.77 17.07 2.13
CA GLU A 27 -3.86 16.12 2.76
C GLU A 27 -4.45 14.71 2.77
N ALA A 28 -3.55 13.74 2.61
CA ALA A 28 -3.81 12.30 2.63
C ALA A 28 -4.09 11.79 4.05
N THR A 29 -5.19 12.20 4.68
CA THR A 29 -5.47 11.82 6.08
C THR A 29 -6.30 10.53 6.16
N ILE A 30 -6.12 9.77 7.25
CA ILE A 30 -6.99 8.64 7.58
C ILE A 30 -8.45 9.10 7.74
N ASP A 31 -8.67 10.34 8.18
CA ASP A 31 -10.01 10.93 8.28
C ASP A 31 -10.68 11.07 6.91
N ASN A 32 -9.93 11.48 5.87
CA ASN A 32 -10.45 11.57 4.50
C ASN A 32 -10.78 10.19 3.91
N LEU A 33 -9.99 9.16 4.21
CA LEU A 33 -10.34 7.79 3.80
C LEU A 33 -11.62 7.30 4.50
N LYS A 34 -11.80 7.67 5.78
CA LYS A 34 -12.98 7.32 6.56
C LYS A 34 -14.23 8.01 6.04
N SER A 35 -14.17 9.30 5.73
CA SER A 35 -15.31 10.03 5.17
C SER A 35 -15.63 9.61 3.74
N TYR A 36 -14.63 9.26 2.93
CA TYR A 36 -14.83 8.64 1.61
C TYR A 36 -15.61 7.32 1.72
N LYS A 37 -15.24 6.45 2.67
CA LYS A 37 -15.99 5.21 2.96
C LYS A 37 -17.43 5.47 3.42
N GLN A 38 -17.67 6.59 4.11
CA GLN A 38 -19.01 7.00 4.52
C GLN A 38 -19.84 7.53 3.34
N ALA A 39 -19.21 8.22 2.39
CA ALA A 39 -19.85 8.70 1.17
C ALA A 39 -20.28 7.55 0.25
N TYR A 40 -19.44 6.52 0.14
CA TYR A 40 -19.65 5.38 -0.75
C TYR A 40 -19.65 4.05 0.01
N PRO A 41 -20.66 3.75 0.84
CA PRO A 41 -20.71 2.50 1.58
C PRO A 41 -20.94 1.28 0.67
N GLY A 42 -20.42 0.12 1.09
CA GLY A 42 -20.70 -1.17 0.43
C GLY A 42 -19.88 -1.46 -0.83
N LYS A 43 -18.78 -0.75 -1.07
CA LYS A 43 -17.83 -1.02 -2.15
C LYS A 43 -16.77 -2.05 -1.74
N ASP A 44 -16.04 -2.56 -2.73
CA ASP A 44 -14.93 -3.50 -2.51
C ASP A 44 -13.85 -2.87 -1.60
N PRO A 45 -13.21 -3.63 -0.70
CA PRO A 45 -12.13 -3.12 0.15
C PRO A 45 -11.00 -2.42 -0.61
N LYS A 46 -10.72 -2.82 -1.86
CA LYS A 46 -9.69 -2.20 -2.71
C LYS A 46 -10.06 -0.78 -3.14
N ALA A 47 -11.36 -0.49 -3.25
CA ALA A 47 -11.87 0.86 -3.53
C ALA A 47 -11.67 1.81 -2.33
N TYR A 48 -11.34 1.31 -1.14
CA TYR A 48 -11.02 2.12 0.04
C TYR A 48 -9.52 2.13 0.33
N SER A 49 -8.71 2.50 -0.66
CA SER A 49 -7.27 2.62 -0.49
C SER A 49 -6.80 4.07 -0.62
N CYS A 50 -5.61 4.37 -0.10
CA CYS A 50 -4.99 5.69 -0.29
C CYS A 50 -4.74 6.01 -1.77
N LYS A 51 -4.78 5.01 -2.67
CA LYS A 51 -4.58 5.20 -4.10
C LYS A 51 -5.72 5.95 -4.78
N VAL A 52 -6.92 5.95 -4.20
CA VAL A 52 -8.07 6.71 -4.71
C VAL A 52 -7.73 8.19 -4.92
N CYS A 53 -6.85 8.76 -4.08
CA CYS A 53 -6.41 10.16 -4.21
C CYS A 53 -4.93 10.32 -4.54
N HIS A 54 -4.11 9.26 -4.46
CA HIS A 54 -2.65 9.36 -4.54
C HIS A 54 -2.04 8.36 -5.51
N GLN A 55 -1.16 8.84 -6.38
CA GLN A 55 -0.47 7.99 -7.36
C GLN A 55 0.88 7.43 -6.85
N GLY A 56 1.38 7.92 -5.71
CA GLY A 56 2.75 7.66 -5.24
C GLY A 56 2.93 7.55 -3.72
N ALA A 57 4.14 7.89 -3.25
CA ALA A 57 4.49 7.80 -1.84
C ALA A 57 3.64 8.75 -1.00
N ILE A 58 2.82 8.17 -0.13
CA ILE A 58 1.92 8.90 0.77
C ILE A 58 2.76 9.78 1.70
N GLY A 59 2.43 11.07 1.79
CA GLY A 59 3.08 12.03 2.71
C GLY A 59 3.93 13.12 2.06
N LYS A 60 4.10 13.10 0.74
CA LYS A 60 4.62 14.27 0.01
C LYS A 60 3.50 15.21 -0.40
N LYS A 61 3.65 16.48 -0.05
CA LYS A 61 2.71 17.54 -0.43
C LYS A 61 2.70 17.68 -1.96
N GLY A 62 1.53 17.43 -2.57
CA GLY A 62 1.32 17.59 -4.02
C GLY A 62 1.28 16.29 -4.82
N ASP A 63 1.54 15.13 -4.20
CA ASP A 63 1.47 13.83 -4.89
C ASP A 63 0.02 13.30 -4.97
N LEU A 64 -0.86 14.08 -5.61
CA LEU A 64 -2.23 13.68 -5.89
C LEU A 64 -2.36 13.12 -7.30
N ASN A 65 -3.25 12.15 -7.44
CA ASN A 65 -3.69 11.64 -8.74
C ASN A 65 -4.72 12.61 -9.37
N ALA A 66 -5.27 12.26 -10.53
CA ALA A 66 -6.20 13.13 -11.26
C ALA A 66 -7.47 13.43 -10.45
N TYR A 67 -8.05 12.41 -9.80
CA TYR A 67 -9.20 12.54 -8.90
C TYR A 67 -8.91 13.44 -7.68
N GLY A 68 -7.80 13.20 -6.99
CA GLY A 68 -7.37 14.00 -5.85
C GLY A 68 -7.10 15.46 -6.23
N ALA A 69 -6.54 15.69 -7.42
CA ALA A 69 -6.33 17.02 -7.97
C ALA A 69 -7.67 17.70 -8.33
N ALA A 70 -8.65 16.96 -8.85
CA ALA A 70 -10.00 17.48 -9.10
C ALA A 70 -10.65 17.97 -7.79
N LEU A 71 -10.53 17.19 -6.70
CA LEU A 71 -10.98 17.58 -5.36
C LEU A 71 -10.30 18.86 -4.86
N GLN A 72 -9.00 19.05 -5.11
CA GLN A 72 -8.29 20.28 -4.75
C GLN A 72 -8.75 21.51 -5.55
N LYS A 73 -9.10 21.33 -6.82
CA LYS A 73 -9.50 22.43 -7.71
C LYS A 73 -10.87 23.01 -7.37
N LEU A 74 -11.75 22.26 -6.70
CA LEU A 74 -13.08 22.73 -6.29
C LEU A 74 -13.08 23.64 -5.05
N ALA A 75 -12.00 24.38 -4.82
CA ALA A 75 -11.71 25.28 -3.70
C ALA A 75 -12.80 26.33 -3.40
N THR A 76 -13.94 25.89 -2.87
CA THR A 76 -14.57 26.53 -1.71
C THR A 76 -13.71 26.19 -0.48
N PRO A 77 -13.83 26.86 0.68
CA PRO A 77 -12.94 26.64 1.82
C PRO A 77 -13.29 25.31 2.50
N ILE A 78 -13.06 24.22 1.78
CA ILE A 78 -13.12 22.87 2.25
C ILE A 78 -11.86 22.70 3.08
N ASP A 79 -12.03 22.44 4.36
CA ASP A 79 -10.94 22.02 5.22
C ASP A 79 -10.41 20.70 4.67
N SER A 80 -9.38 20.82 3.85
CA SER A 80 -8.83 19.76 3.00
C SER A 80 -8.13 18.65 3.81
N LYS A 81 -8.06 18.83 5.14
CA LYS A 81 -7.67 17.83 6.15
C LYS A 81 -8.82 16.93 6.61
N LYS A 82 -10.07 17.36 6.44
CA LYS A 82 -11.30 16.70 6.90
C LYS A 82 -12.43 16.91 5.89
N LEU A 83 -12.31 16.24 4.75
CA LEU A 83 -13.39 16.12 3.78
C LEU A 83 -14.59 15.44 4.43
N LYS A 84 -15.78 15.96 4.18
CA LYS A 84 -17.06 15.38 4.57
C LYS A 84 -17.65 14.60 3.41
N PRO A 85 -18.59 13.68 3.65
CA PRO A 85 -19.25 12.93 2.59
C PRO A 85 -19.88 13.81 1.49
N GLU A 86 -20.33 15.01 1.85
CA GLU A 86 -20.94 15.95 0.92
C GLU A 86 -19.94 16.58 -0.06
N ASP A 87 -18.66 16.65 0.33
CA ASP A 87 -17.63 17.33 -0.45
C ASP A 87 -17.26 16.51 -1.71
N TYR A 88 -17.42 15.18 -1.66
CA TYR A 88 -17.17 14.29 -2.81
C TYR A 88 -18.20 14.46 -3.91
N LYS A 89 -19.43 14.86 -3.57
CA LYS A 89 -20.50 15.11 -4.56
C LYS A 89 -20.13 16.18 -5.56
N ALA A 90 -19.24 17.09 -5.18
CA ALA A 90 -18.83 18.19 -6.05
C ALA A 90 -17.94 17.71 -7.22
N VAL A 91 -17.26 16.56 -7.10
CA VAL A 91 -16.48 15.94 -8.18
C VAL A 91 -17.18 14.77 -8.86
N GLU A 92 -18.35 14.33 -8.38
CA GLU A 92 -19.03 13.13 -8.91
C GLU A 92 -19.30 13.19 -10.41
N THR A 93 -19.60 14.38 -10.94
CA THR A 93 -19.87 14.59 -12.38
C THR A 93 -18.62 14.96 -13.19
N VAL A 94 -17.46 15.05 -12.54
CA VAL A 94 -16.19 15.33 -13.22
C VAL A 94 -15.65 14.01 -13.77
N ASP A 95 -15.21 14.04 -15.02
CA ASP A 95 -14.35 13.01 -15.59
C ASP A 95 -12.91 13.46 -15.30
N ALA A 96 -12.28 12.85 -14.30
CA ALA A 96 -11.01 13.34 -13.79
C ALA A 96 -9.83 12.91 -14.65
N ASP A 97 -9.93 11.76 -15.32
CA ASP A 97 -8.87 11.18 -16.14
C ASP A 97 -9.14 11.26 -17.66
N GLU A 98 -10.27 11.88 -18.02
CA GLU A 98 -10.69 12.24 -19.37
C GLU A 98 -10.93 11.00 -20.25
N ASP A 99 -11.41 9.91 -19.65
CA ASP A 99 -11.67 8.63 -20.32
C ASP A 99 -13.11 8.47 -20.86
N GLY A 100 -13.98 9.45 -20.56
CA GLY A 100 -15.38 9.50 -20.96
C GLY A 100 -16.37 8.96 -19.92
N ALA A 101 -15.92 8.47 -18.77
CA ALA A 101 -16.74 8.14 -17.62
C ALA A 101 -16.65 9.21 -16.53
N SER A 102 -17.74 9.43 -15.78
CA SER A 102 -17.67 10.32 -14.62
C SER A 102 -17.11 9.58 -13.40
N ASN A 103 -16.49 10.32 -12.47
CA ASN A 103 -15.98 9.75 -11.23
C ASN A 103 -17.04 8.91 -10.48
N LEU A 104 -18.32 9.32 -10.52
CA LEU A 104 -19.39 8.55 -9.88
C LEU A 104 -19.67 7.22 -10.59
N ASP A 105 -19.66 7.22 -11.93
CA ASP A 105 -19.87 6.01 -12.72
C ASP A 105 -18.77 5.00 -12.43
N GLU A 106 -17.54 5.48 -12.32
CA GLU A 106 -16.38 4.66 -12.00
C GLU A 106 -16.41 4.12 -10.57
N ILE A 107 -16.65 4.97 -9.58
CA ILE A 107 -16.80 4.55 -8.18
C ILE A 107 -17.94 3.54 -8.05
N THR A 108 -19.02 3.70 -8.83
CA THR A 108 -20.16 2.78 -8.84
C THR A 108 -19.81 1.45 -9.51
N ALA A 109 -19.06 1.47 -10.61
CA ALA A 109 -18.54 0.30 -11.31
C ALA A 109 -17.40 -0.40 -10.54
N GLY A 110 -16.78 0.27 -9.58
CA GLY A 110 -15.62 -0.23 -8.84
C GLY A 110 -14.30 -0.06 -9.60
N THR A 111 -14.27 0.84 -10.58
CA THR A 111 -13.08 1.23 -11.33
C THR A 111 -12.35 2.41 -10.67
N ASP A 112 -11.13 2.72 -11.11
CA ASP A 112 -10.28 3.75 -10.49
C ASP A 112 -10.48 5.11 -11.20
N PRO A 113 -11.04 6.14 -10.52
CA PRO A 113 -11.37 7.44 -11.13
C PRO A 113 -10.21 8.32 -11.56
N SER A 114 -9.03 7.74 -11.66
CA SER A 114 -7.81 8.43 -12.02
C SER A 114 -6.96 7.64 -13.02
N ASP A 115 -7.43 6.48 -13.45
CA ASP A 115 -6.72 5.61 -14.38
C ASP A 115 -7.57 5.40 -15.64
N PRO A 116 -7.22 6.07 -16.77
CA PRO A 116 -8.00 5.96 -18.00
C PRO A 116 -8.09 4.54 -18.54
N ALA A 117 -7.17 3.66 -18.14
CA ALA A 117 -7.17 2.25 -18.53
C ALA A 117 -8.20 1.41 -17.73
N SER A 118 -8.78 1.97 -16.68
CA SER A 118 -9.73 1.34 -15.79
C SER A 118 -11.19 1.68 -16.12
N ALA A 119 -11.49 2.33 -17.23
CA ALA A 119 -12.85 2.71 -17.65
C ALA A 119 -13.94 1.62 -17.44
N PRO A 120 -15.18 1.98 -17.08
CA PRO A 120 -16.28 1.04 -16.98
C PRO A 120 -16.67 0.45 -18.35
N GLU A 121 -17.18 -0.78 -18.32
CA GLU A 121 -17.44 -1.54 -19.54
C GLU A 121 -18.52 -0.87 -20.40
N GLY A 122 -18.18 -0.53 -21.65
CA GLY A 122 -19.06 0.16 -22.59
C GLY A 122 -18.73 1.65 -22.80
N THR A 123 -17.78 2.22 -22.05
CA THR A 123 -17.23 3.54 -22.34
C THR A 123 -16.39 3.48 -23.61
N LYS A 124 -16.70 4.32 -24.60
CA LYS A 124 -15.91 4.41 -25.83
C LYS A 124 -14.70 5.29 -25.53
N GLN A 125 -13.54 4.69 -25.30
CA GLN A 125 -12.28 5.41 -25.23
C GLN A 125 -12.03 6.11 -26.57
N GLU A 126 -12.26 7.43 -26.63
CA GLU A 126 -11.81 8.25 -27.76
C GLU A 126 -10.31 8.49 -27.64
N GLY A 127 -9.53 7.57 -28.21
CA GLY A 127 -8.14 7.86 -28.58
C GLY A 127 -7.07 7.15 -27.75
N GLN A 128 -7.05 5.82 -27.80
CA GLN A 128 -5.77 5.10 -27.68
C GLN A 128 -5.52 4.33 -28.98
N GLY A 129 -4.70 4.96 -29.83
CA GLY A 129 -4.26 4.40 -31.09
C GLY A 129 -3.57 3.06 -30.88
N ASP A 130 -4.29 2.02 -31.30
CA ASP A 130 -3.81 0.72 -31.70
C ASP A 130 -2.43 0.81 -32.37
N LYS A 131 -1.37 0.38 -31.67
CA LYS A 131 -0.20 -0.22 -32.34
C LYS A 131 -0.55 -1.66 -32.66
N GLY A 132 -1.56 -1.83 -33.51
CA GLY A 132 -1.83 -3.07 -34.20
C GLY A 132 -0.77 -3.26 -35.27
N THR A 133 0.15 -4.17 -35.01
CA THR A 133 0.95 -4.75 -36.09
C THR A 133 0.08 -5.80 -36.77
N THR A 134 -0.71 -5.38 -37.75
CA THR A 134 -1.29 -6.31 -38.73
C THR A 134 -0.16 -6.84 -39.60
N GLY A 135 0.22 -8.10 -39.38
CA GLY A 135 1.08 -8.87 -40.25
C GLY A 135 0.43 -10.22 -40.53
N THR A 136 -0.46 -10.26 -41.52
CA THR A 136 -0.92 -11.50 -42.14
C THR A 136 0.28 -12.21 -42.77
N GLY A 137 0.72 -13.31 -42.16
CA GLY A 137 1.68 -14.24 -42.72
C GLY A 137 1.29 -15.63 -42.27
N THR A 138 0.74 -16.42 -43.19
CA THR A 138 0.56 -17.86 -43.04
C THR A 138 1.94 -18.50 -42.90
N GLU A 139 2.33 -18.89 -41.69
CA GLU A 139 3.52 -19.70 -41.47
C GLU A 139 3.14 -21.00 -40.77
N GLU A 140 3.54 -22.08 -41.43
CA GLU A 140 3.42 -23.49 -41.07
C GLU A 140 3.67 -23.75 -39.58
N VAL A 141 2.72 -24.44 -38.93
CA VAL A 141 2.89 -24.94 -37.57
C VAL A 141 3.91 -26.09 -37.58
N LYS A 142 5.16 -25.76 -37.26
CA LYS A 142 6.18 -26.74 -36.85
C LYS A 142 5.83 -27.26 -35.44
N PRO A 143 5.81 -28.58 -35.19
CA PRO A 143 5.42 -29.11 -33.89
C PRO A 143 6.45 -28.69 -32.84
N GLN A 144 6.01 -27.89 -31.88
CA GLN A 144 6.77 -27.64 -30.66
C GLN A 144 6.80 -28.94 -29.85
N SER A 145 8.00 -29.45 -29.61
CA SER A 145 8.27 -30.59 -28.75
C SER A 145 7.66 -30.36 -27.37
N ARG A 146 6.77 -31.27 -26.98
CA ARG A 146 6.16 -31.32 -25.65
C ARG A 146 7.26 -31.44 -24.59
N ALA A 147 7.40 -30.42 -23.75
CA ALA A 147 8.23 -30.50 -22.56
C ALA A 147 7.71 -31.65 -21.67
N PRO A 148 8.60 -32.48 -21.07
CA PRO A 148 8.16 -33.50 -20.13
C PRO A 148 7.58 -32.83 -18.88
N ASP A 149 6.57 -33.47 -18.30
CA ASP A 149 5.87 -32.99 -17.12
C ASP A 149 6.82 -32.93 -15.91
N GLY A 150 6.98 -31.75 -15.31
CA GLY A 150 7.79 -31.57 -14.09
C GLY A 150 7.28 -32.36 -12.87
N SER A 151 6.13 -33.03 -12.97
CA SER A 151 5.54 -33.86 -11.92
C SER A 151 6.22 -35.22 -11.72
N SER A 152 6.98 -35.72 -12.70
CA SER A 152 7.71 -36.99 -12.58
C SER A 152 9.03 -36.85 -11.80
N ALA A 153 9.74 -35.73 -11.99
CA ALA A 153 11.01 -35.47 -11.29
C ALA A 153 10.81 -35.21 -9.79
N LEU A 154 9.74 -34.50 -9.41
CA LEU A 154 9.42 -34.26 -8.00
C LEU A 154 8.95 -35.54 -7.28
N ARG A 155 8.20 -36.42 -7.95
CA ARG A 155 7.84 -37.73 -7.40
C ARG A 155 9.06 -38.62 -7.17
N ALA A 156 9.96 -38.72 -8.16
CA ALA A 156 11.20 -39.48 -8.02
C ALA A 156 12.09 -38.96 -6.87
N TYR A 157 12.13 -37.64 -6.65
CA TYR A 157 12.88 -37.03 -5.56
C TYR A 157 12.23 -37.27 -4.18
N LEU A 158 10.90 -37.20 -4.09
CA LEU A 158 10.20 -37.52 -2.85
C LEU A 158 10.28 -39.01 -2.48
N GLU A 159 10.25 -39.93 -3.45
CA GLU A 159 10.41 -41.36 -3.17
C GLU A 159 11.83 -41.73 -2.69
N GLN A 160 12.87 -40.98 -3.06
CA GLN A 160 14.22 -41.15 -2.52
C GLN A 160 14.35 -40.69 -1.06
N LEU A 161 13.55 -39.73 -0.60
CA LEU A 161 13.59 -39.22 0.78
C LEU A 161 12.80 -40.09 1.77
N VAL A 162 11.90 -40.96 1.29
CA VAL A 162 11.00 -41.77 2.13
C VAL A 162 11.37 -43.26 2.14
N THR A 163 12.43 -43.68 1.44
CA THR A 163 12.91 -45.09 1.49
C THR A 163 13.72 -45.36 2.77
N PRO A 164 13.30 -46.27 3.66
CA PRO A 164 13.96 -46.51 4.95
C PRO A 164 15.09 -47.55 4.85
N SER A 165 15.95 -47.49 3.84
CA SER A 165 16.93 -48.58 3.57
C SER A 165 18.39 -48.23 3.88
N ALA A 166 18.67 -47.14 4.58
CA ALA A 166 20.04 -46.74 4.92
C ALA A 166 20.44 -46.94 6.39
N TRP A 167 19.66 -47.69 7.19
CA TRP A 167 19.98 -47.93 8.62
C TRP A 167 19.93 -49.40 9.04
N ALA A 168 19.85 -50.34 8.09
CA ALA A 168 19.95 -51.77 8.38
C ALA A 168 21.32 -52.30 7.91
N ASP A 169 22.39 -51.97 8.64
CA ASP A 169 23.60 -52.79 8.80
C ASP A 169 24.55 -52.09 9.77
N ALA A 170 24.19 -52.08 11.06
CA ALA A 170 25.13 -51.85 12.14
C ALA A 170 25.58 -53.23 12.67
N PRO A 171 26.90 -53.55 12.68
CA PRO A 171 27.40 -54.76 13.33
C PRO A 171 27.13 -54.71 14.85
N PRO A 172 26.93 -55.85 15.52
CA PRO A 172 26.57 -55.86 16.93
C PRO A 172 27.73 -55.35 17.79
N ALA A 173 27.38 -54.49 18.74
CA ALA A 173 28.26 -53.96 19.75
C ALA A 173 28.82 -55.06 20.66
N SER A 174 30.13 -55.06 20.83
CA SER A 174 30.78 -55.54 22.04
C SER A 174 32.19 -54.94 22.14
N GLU A 175 32.29 -53.73 22.66
CA GLU A 175 33.46 -53.32 23.44
C GLU A 175 33.06 -52.16 24.36
N GLU A 176 33.10 -52.45 25.65
CA GLU A 176 32.92 -51.52 26.75
C GLU A 176 34.06 -50.49 26.71
N SER A 177 33.71 -49.22 26.45
CA SER A 177 34.63 -48.09 26.56
C SER A 177 34.15 -47.13 27.64
N GLU A 178 35.06 -46.81 28.56
CA GLU A 178 34.96 -45.94 29.73
C GLU A 178 34.22 -44.60 29.52
N PRO A 179 33.68 -43.95 30.57
CA PRO A 179 32.81 -42.79 30.44
C PRO A 179 33.58 -41.58 29.89
N GLN A 180 33.27 -41.19 28.64
CA GLN A 180 33.72 -39.93 28.07
C GLN A 180 33.00 -38.76 28.75
N PRO A 181 33.69 -37.66 29.12
CA PRO A 181 33.05 -36.46 29.64
C PRO A 181 32.09 -35.90 28.58
N ALA A 182 30.87 -35.57 29.01
CA ALA A 182 29.81 -35.06 28.16
C ALA A 182 30.32 -33.94 27.24
N ALA A 183 30.24 -34.16 25.92
CA ALA A 183 30.32 -33.08 24.95
C ALA A 183 29.26 -32.05 25.32
N SER A 184 29.68 -30.80 25.54
CA SER A 184 28.78 -29.67 25.81
C SER A 184 27.71 -29.58 24.73
N GLU A 185 26.43 -29.49 25.12
CA GLU A 185 25.33 -29.23 24.18
C GLU A 185 25.67 -28.03 23.28
N PRO A 186 25.32 -28.07 21.98
CA PRO A 186 25.48 -26.91 21.11
C PRO A 186 24.69 -25.71 21.68
N PRO A 187 25.17 -24.47 21.50
CA PRO A 187 24.52 -23.30 22.07
C PRO A 187 23.08 -23.17 21.53
N LYS A 188 22.11 -23.11 22.42
CA LYS A 188 20.70 -22.87 22.08
C LYS A 188 20.53 -21.41 21.68
N ALA A 189 19.81 -21.16 20.58
CA ALA A 189 19.48 -19.81 20.15
C ALA A 189 18.64 -19.10 21.22
N ALA A 190 19.00 -17.87 21.52
CA ALA A 190 18.31 -16.97 22.42
C ALA A 190 17.57 -15.90 21.61
N TYR A 191 16.54 -15.33 22.20
CA TYR A 191 15.90 -14.16 21.62
C TYR A 191 16.71 -12.91 21.98
N VAL A 192 16.80 -11.99 21.02
CA VAL A 192 17.65 -10.80 21.12
C VAL A 192 16.86 -9.49 21.06
N GLY A 193 15.56 -9.55 20.75
CA GLY A 193 14.70 -8.39 20.59
C GLY A 193 14.72 -7.82 19.18
N ALA A 194 13.60 -7.19 18.79
CA ALA A 194 13.42 -6.65 17.45
C ALA A 194 14.37 -5.48 17.12
N GLU A 195 14.89 -4.79 18.13
CA GLU A 195 15.89 -3.73 17.99
C GLU A 195 17.22 -4.26 17.45
N THR A 196 17.62 -5.47 17.85
CA THR A 196 18.82 -6.12 17.29
C THR A 196 18.64 -6.39 15.81
N CYS A 197 17.45 -6.84 15.39
CA CYS A 197 17.13 -7.03 13.98
C CYS A 197 17.18 -5.70 13.21
N ALA A 198 16.72 -4.60 13.81
CA ALA A 198 16.67 -3.27 13.19
C ALA A 198 18.04 -2.72 12.80
N ALA A 199 19.13 -3.19 13.43
CA ALA A 199 20.49 -2.80 13.09
C ALA A 199 20.87 -3.14 11.64
N CYS A 200 20.32 -4.23 11.09
CA CYS A 200 20.55 -4.66 9.71
C CYS A 200 19.26 -4.56 8.85
N HIS A 201 18.09 -4.80 9.43
CA HIS A 201 16.79 -4.78 8.75
C HIS A 201 16.00 -3.50 9.02
N ALA A 202 16.64 -2.35 8.78
CA ALA A 202 16.06 -1.04 9.12
C ALA A 202 14.76 -0.73 8.36
N GLN A 203 14.63 -1.19 7.12
CA GLN A 203 13.40 -0.97 6.33
C GLN A 203 12.25 -1.84 6.85
N GLN A 204 12.49 -3.14 6.99
CA GLN A 204 11.49 -4.09 7.47
C GLN A 204 11.03 -3.74 8.89
N PHE A 205 11.94 -3.27 9.74
CA PHE A 205 11.59 -2.80 11.08
C PHE A 205 10.66 -1.59 11.04
N LYS A 206 10.93 -0.60 10.19
CA LYS A 206 10.06 0.58 10.00
C LYS A 206 8.68 0.20 9.48
N GLU A 207 8.62 -0.71 8.50
CA GLU A 207 7.37 -1.19 7.92
C GLU A 207 6.56 -2.00 8.95
N PHE A 208 7.23 -2.89 9.69
CA PHE A 208 6.60 -3.68 10.74
C PHE A 208 5.96 -2.79 11.80
N GLN A 209 6.63 -1.72 12.24
CA GLN A 209 6.09 -0.79 13.23
C GLN A 209 4.77 -0.11 12.80
N GLN A 210 4.49 -0.01 11.51
CA GLN A 210 3.23 0.57 11.01
C GLN A 210 2.09 -0.46 10.96
N SER A 211 2.42 -1.75 11.04
CA SER A 211 1.45 -2.84 10.95
C SER A 211 0.58 -2.95 12.21
N THR A 212 -0.55 -3.64 12.08
CA THR A 212 -1.37 -4.00 13.24
C THR A 212 -0.63 -4.93 14.20
N HIS A 213 0.30 -5.76 13.71
CA HIS A 213 1.06 -6.71 14.53
C HIS A 213 2.01 -6.02 15.51
N ALA A 214 2.59 -4.87 15.14
CA ALA A 214 3.43 -4.09 16.05
C ALA A 214 2.65 -3.43 17.20
N ARG A 215 1.32 -3.33 17.09
CA ARG A 215 0.45 -2.77 18.14
C ARG A 215 0.01 -3.82 19.16
N ILE A 216 0.32 -5.10 18.92
CA ILE A 216 -0.02 -6.19 19.83
C ILE A 216 1.04 -6.23 20.93
N SER A 217 0.64 -5.91 22.16
CA SER A 217 1.48 -6.07 23.34
C SER A 217 0.94 -7.22 24.19
N VAL A 218 1.77 -8.23 24.40
CA VAL A 218 1.48 -9.35 25.31
C VAL A 218 2.08 -8.99 26.68
N PRO A 219 1.24 -8.76 27.72
CA PRO A 219 1.76 -8.46 29.05
C PRO A 219 2.40 -9.71 29.68
N GLY A 220 3.41 -9.51 30.54
CA GLY A 220 4.07 -10.59 31.28
C GLY A 220 5.48 -10.92 30.76
N GLU A 221 6.02 -12.06 31.22
CA GLU A 221 7.40 -12.47 30.93
C GLU A 221 7.61 -12.82 29.44
N ASP A 222 6.52 -13.11 28.73
CA ASP A 222 6.45 -13.37 27.28
C ASP A 222 6.58 -12.09 26.43
N ALA A 223 6.59 -10.90 27.07
CA ALA A 223 6.89 -9.65 26.38
C ALA A 223 8.29 -9.65 25.74
N LYS A 224 9.18 -10.53 26.20
CA LYS A 224 10.56 -10.68 25.70
C LYS A 224 10.63 -11.19 24.27
N TRP A 225 9.57 -11.82 23.75
CA TRP A 225 9.57 -12.41 22.41
C TRP A 225 8.78 -11.57 21.39
N GLN A 226 8.42 -10.32 21.72
CA GLN A 226 7.61 -9.44 20.86
C GLN A 226 8.38 -8.97 19.61
N GLY A 227 7.63 -8.65 18.55
CA GLY A 227 8.20 -8.16 17.30
C GLY A 227 8.55 -9.28 16.32
N CYS A 228 9.74 -9.21 15.71
CA CYS A 228 10.18 -10.17 14.67
C CYS A 228 10.15 -11.62 15.19
N GLU A 229 10.58 -11.80 16.43
CA GLU A 229 10.81 -13.13 17.00
C GLU A 229 9.51 -13.83 17.46
N MET A 230 8.37 -13.14 17.48
CA MET A 230 7.05 -13.75 17.69
C MET A 230 6.73 -14.80 16.63
N CYS A 231 7.19 -14.56 15.39
CA CYS A 231 6.92 -15.43 14.24
C CYS A 231 8.19 -16.15 13.74
N HIS A 232 9.36 -15.52 13.90
CA HIS A 232 10.63 -16.04 13.39
C HIS A 232 11.43 -16.86 14.40
N GLY A 233 11.02 -16.86 15.68
CA GLY A 233 11.76 -17.53 16.75
C GLY A 233 13.03 -16.79 17.16
N PRO A 234 13.87 -17.41 18.01
CA PRO A 234 15.07 -16.76 18.59
C PRO A 234 16.14 -16.45 17.53
N GLY A 235 16.56 -15.18 17.47
CA GLY A 235 17.48 -14.67 16.46
C GLY A 235 18.96 -14.65 16.82
N SER A 236 19.41 -15.10 18.00
CA SER A 236 20.81 -14.89 18.43
C SER A 236 21.88 -15.60 17.59
N LEU A 237 21.50 -16.54 16.73
CA LEU A 237 22.40 -17.26 15.82
C LEU A 237 22.22 -16.85 14.36
N HIS A 238 21.40 -15.83 14.10
CA HIS A 238 21.15 -15.26 12.79
C HIS A 238 22.18 -14.19 12.43
#